data_AF-A0A354TKI1-F1
#
_entry.id   AF-A0A354TKI1-F1
#
_cell.length_a   1.000
_cell.length_b   1.000
_cell.length_c   1.000
_cell.angle_alpha   90.00
_cell.angle_beta   90.00
_cell.angle_gamma   90.00
#
_symmetry.space_group_name_H-M   'P 1'
#
loop_
_entity.id
_entity.type
_entity.pdbx_description
1 polymer ?
#
loop_
_entity_poly.entity_id
_entity_poly.type
_entity_poly.pdbx_seq_one_letter_code
_entity_poly.pdbx_strand_id
1 'polypeptide(L)' 'NIDQKLIEEGTAQLTSEIQVLEAWLLELDSSNGKDSEVIAAKKSYNDMLRSRKEMLSTLARQTKLQTVATD' A
#
# COMPACT_ATOMS: atom_id res chain seq x y z
N ASN A 1 -15.86 18.18 -1.24
CA ASN A 1 -14.48 18.32 -1.70
C ASN A 1 -13.59 17.75 -0.62
N ILE A 2 -12.80 16.71 -0.90
CA ILE A 2 -11.80 16.23 0.05
C ILE A 2 -10.66 17.24 0.05
N ASP A 3 -10.13 17.58 1.22
CA ASP A 3 -9.00 18.50 1.32
C ASP A 3 -7.79 17.94 0.54
N GLN A 4 -7.25 18.73 -0.40
CA GLN A 4 -6.13 18.32 -1.26
C GLN A 4 -4.89 17.92 -0.43
N LYS A 5 -4.65 18.60 0.70
CA LYS A 5 -3.56 18.26 1.62
C LYS A 5 -3.79 16.89 2.27
N LEU A 6 -5.03 16.56 2.62
CA LEU A 6 -5.39 15.25 3.17
C LEU A 6 -5.17 14.13 2.14
N ILE A 7 -5.42 14.39 0.85
CA ILE A 7 -5.12 13.43 -0.23
C ILE A 7 -3.62 13.20 -0.36
N GLU A 8 -2.83 14.27 -0.33
CA GLU A 8 -1.36 14.20 -0.44
C GLU A 8 -0.75 13.46 0.75
N GLU A 9 -1.16 13.80 1.98
CA GLU A 9 -0.72 13.12 3.20
C GLU A 9 -1.09 11.63 3.19
N GLY A 10 -2.34 11.31 2.84
CA GLY A 10 -2.80 9.92 2.73
C GLY A 10 -2.06 9.13 1.65
N THR A 11 -1.74 9.76 0.52
CA THR A 11 -0.96 9.16 -0.57
C THR A 11 0.48 8.89 -0.14
N ALA A 12 1.11 9.85 0.53
CA ALA A 12 2.48 9.73 1.03
C ALA A 12 2.58 8.62 2.08
N GLN A 13 1.62 8.57 3.01
CA GLN A 13 1.56 7.51 4.02
C GLN A 13 1.42 6.12 3.39
N LEU A 14 0.45 5.93 2.49
CA LEU A 14 0.23 4.64 1.83
C LEU A 14 1.46 4.20 1.00
N THR A 15 2.14 5.16 0.36
CA THR A 15 3.38 4.89 -0.40
C THR A 15 4.50 4.42 0.52
N SER A 16 4.68 5.08 1.67
CA SER A 16 5.67 4.68 2.67
C SER A 16 5.39 3.29 3.25
N GLU A 17 4.13 3.00 3.59
CA GLU A 17 3.71 1.68 4.08
C GLU A 17 3.99 0.58 3.03
N ILE A 18 3.71 0.85 1.76
CA ILE A 18 4.00 -0.08 0.65
C ILE A 18 5.50 -0.37 0.56
N GLN A 19 6.36 0.66 0.60
CA GLN A 19 7.81 0.50 0.51
C GLN A 19 8.37 -0.34 1.66
N VAL A 20 7.88 -0.12 2.89
CA VAL A 20 8.28 -0.90 4.06
C VAL A 20 7.88 -2.38 3.92
N LEU A 21 6.64 -2.65 3.48
CA LEU A 21 6.16 -4.02 3.26
C LEU A 21 6.95 -4.73 2.15
N GLU A 22 7.28 -4.03 1.07
CA GLU A 22 8.08 -4.57 -0.03
C GLU A 22 9.51 -4.88 0.42
N ALA A 23 10.11 -4.04 1.26
CA ALA A 23 11.42 -4.29 1.85
C ALA A 23 11.42 -5.54 2.76
N TRP A 24 10.44 -5.66 3.66
CA TRP A 24 10.33 -6.84 4.52
C TRP A 24 10.08 -8.12 3.74
N LEU A 25 9.28 -8.08 2.67
CA LEU A 25 9.07 -9.24 1.80
C LEU A 25 10.37 -9.67 1.11
N LEU A 26 11.17 -8.71 0.63
CA LEU A 26 12.47 -8.98 0.01
C LEU A 26 13.46 -9.61 1.00
N GLU A 27 13.48 -9.13 2.25
CA GLU A 27 14.28 -9.71 3.33
C GLU A 27 13.86 -11.15 3.63
N LEU A 28 12.55 -11.41 3.70
CA LEU A 28 12.01 -12.76 3.93
C LEU A 28 12.28 -13.70 2.74
N ASP A 29 12.30 -13.19 1.50
CA ASP A 29 12.67 -13.96 0.31
C ASP A 29 14.16 -14.31 0.25
N SER A 30 15.00 -13.44 0.80
CA SER A 30 16.45 -13.66 0.90
C SER A 30 16.83 -14.60 2.05
N SER A 31 15.94 -14.77 3.03
CA SER A 31 16.06 -15.81 4.05
C SER A 31 15.76 -17.19 3.43
N ASN A 32 16.53 -18.24 3.75
CA ASN A 32 16.34 -19.62 3.27
C ASN A 32 15.08 -20.29 3.89
N GLY A 33 13.95 -19.59 3.86
CA GLY A 33 12.73 -19.80 4.64
C GLY A 33 11.90 -20.98 4.15
N LYS A 34 12.14 -22.14 4.75
CA LYS A 34 11.15 -23.24 4.83
C LYS A 34 10.43 -23.28 6.19
N ASP A 35 10.68 -22.30 7.04
CA ASP A 35 10.01 -22.18 8.32
C ASP A 35 8.54 -21.76 8.10
N SER A 36 7.62 -22.46 8.77
CA SER A 36 6.21 -22.14 8.80
C SER A 36 5.94 -20.69 9.22
N GLU A 37 6.76 -20.13 10.10
CA GLU A 37 6.61 -18.74 10.55
C GLU A 37 6.95 -17.75 9.43
N VAL A 38 8.00 -18.02 8.66
CA VAL A 38 8.38 -17.20 7.49
C VAL A 38 7.29 -17.25 6.42
N ILE A 39 6.71 -18.43 6.17
CA ILE A 39 5.60 -18.59 5.21
C ILE A 39 4.37 -17.80 5.68
N ALA A 40 4.03 -17.88 6.96
CA ALA A 40 2.92 -17.13 7.53
C ALA A 40 3.13 -15.61 7.44
N ALA A 41 4.33 -15.12 7.80
CA ALA A 41 4.69 -13.71 7.72
C ALA A 41 4.62 -13.19 6.27
N LYS A 42 5.17 -13.94 5.30
CA LYS A 42 5.07 -13.60 3.86
C LYS A 42 3.62 -13.46 3.42
N LYS A 43 2.74 -14.37 3.84
CA LYS A 43 1.32 -14.30 3.51
C LYS A 43 0.68 -13.04 4.07
N SER A 44 0.87 -12.78 5.37
CA SER A 44 0.32 -11.59 6.04
C SER A 44 0.81 -10.28 5.40
N TYR A 45 2.09 -10.17 5.08
CA TYR A 45 2.64 -8.98 4.44
C TYR A 45 2.13 -8.79 3.01
N ASN A 46 1.96 -9.86 2.23
CA ASN A 46 1.34 -9.77 0.91
C ASN A 46 -0.13 -9.32 0.98
N ASP A 47 -0.90 -9.81 1.96
CA ASP A 47 -2.29 -9.40 2.14
C ASP A 47 -2.38 -7.91 2.53
N MET A 48 -1.51 -7.45 3.42
CA MET A 48 -1.40 -6.02 3.77
C MET A 48 -0.98 -5.18 2.56
N LEU A 49 0.02 -5.63 1.79
CA LEU A 49 0.50 -4.93 0.60
C LEU A 49 -0.61 -4.76 -0.44
N ARG A 50 -1.41 -5.81 -0.67
CA ARG A 50 -2.58 -5.75 -1.55
C ARG A 50 -3.58 -4.70 -1.07
N SER A 51 -3.95 -4.73 0.20
CA SER A 51 -4.89 -3.77 0.79
C SER A 51 -4.43 -2.32 0.60
N ARG A 52 -3.13 -2.05 0.77
CA ARG A 52 -2.58 -0.68 0.66
C ARG A 52 -2.55 -0.21 -0.79
N LYS A 53 -2.22 -1.10 -1.73
CA LYS A 53 -2.31 -0.82 -3.18
C LYS A 53 -3.75 -0.56 -3.63
N GLU A 54 -4.72 -1.31 -3.10
CA GLU A 54 -6.15 -1.10 -3.39
C GLU A 54 -6.66 0.23 -2.83
N MET A 55 -6.26 0.60 -1.61
CA MET A 55 -6.59 1.90 -1.00
C MET A 55 -6.00 3.04 -1.82
N LEU A 56 -4.73 2.96 -2.20
CA LEU A 56 -4.06 3.96 -3.03
C LEU A 56 -4.74 4.12 -4.39
N SER A 57 -5.11 3.00 -5.03
CA SER A 57 -5.85 3.01 -6.30
C SER A 57 -7.23 3.65 -6.15
N THR A 58 -7.90 3.42 -5.03
CA THR A 58 -9.22 4.02 -4.73
C THR A 58 -9.11 5.51 -4.47
N LEU A 59 -8.10 5.95 -3.72
CA LEU A 59 -7.81 7.36 -3.49
C LEU A 59 -7.55 8.07 -4.82
N ALA A 60 -6.69 7.51 -5.69
CA ALA A 60 -6.41 8.06 -7.00
C ALA A 60 -7.66 8.19 -7.89
N ARG A 61 -8.55 7.19 -7.87
CA ARG A 61 -9.85 7.25 -8.58
C ARG A 61 -10.75 8.35 -8.03
N GLN A 62 -10.83 8.50 -6.71
CA GLN A 62 -11.65 9.52 -6.05
C GLN A 62 -11.15 10.93 -6.36
N THR A 63 -9.82 11.15 -6.36
CA THR A 63 -9.22 12.43 -6.76
C THR A 63 -9.55 12.75 -8.21
N LYS A 64 -9.38 11.80 -9.13
CA LYS A 64 -9.68 12.00 -10.56
C LYS A 64 -11.15 12.37 -10.79
N LEU A 65 -12.08 11.71 -10.11
CA LEU A 65 -13.51 12.02 -10.21
C LEU A 65 -13.84 13.42 -9.66
N GLN A 66 -13.17 13.87 -8.60
CA GLN A 66 -13.34 15.22 -8.08
C GLN A 66 -12.81 16.27 -9.05
N THR A 67 -11.68 16.03 -9.72
CA THR A 67 -11.14 16.96 -10.74
C THR A 67 -12.12 17.16 -11.90
N VAL A 68 -12.70 16.08 -12.44
CA VAL A 68 -13.63 16.16 -13.60
C VAL A 68 -14.98 16.80 -13.25
N ALA A 69 -15.43 16.71 -11.99
CA ALA A 69 -16.70 17.28 -11.56
C ALA A 69 -16.64 18.79 -11.25
N THR A 70 -15.44 19.38 -11.24
CA THR A 70 -15.20 20.78 -10.90
C THR A 70 -14.81 21.63 -12.14
N ASP A 71 -14.73 21.00 -13.32
CA ASP A 71 -14.59 21.63 -14.64
C ASP A 71 -15.98 21.82 -15.30
#